data_AF-Q8YMN2-F1
#
_entry.id   AF-Q8YMN2-F1
#
_cell.length_a   1.000
_cell.length_b   1.000
_cell.length_c   1.000
_cell.angle_alpha   90.00
_cell.angle_beta   90.00
_cell.angle_gamma   90.00
#
_symmetry.space_group_name_H-M   'P 1'
#
loop_
_entity.id
_entity.type
_entity.pdbx_description
1 polymer ?
#
loop_
_entity_poly.entity_id
_entity_poly.type
_entity_poly.pdbx_seq_one_letter_code
_entity_poly.pdbx_strand_id
1 'polypeptide(L)'
;MTDFASNSSQIQTKLLAKKYFELHPCVQKIIQLFAVIYAPIDKNSFISCLSKTGALDENNRPWVTKTLSSQIDKLVKSGLLVQESRLGPECHPLLTEIATRHAVQTGQFEIQVMAVEEKLPIRKHWQNESRMFQSLNQCIREIRIGFYRKDPDFINKQIEDYQKYSYSQEKLAIEKILEQICNNPFDADWLHTLPQGLFESCISSILLNATLKLSASEDAFMLLEAECSTDGEHRSDYLHLILTEQLLLRGCSQEAQESLEQISDEYQNNAAVYWGWLCFLRGENDQALKYYTDALKALKKATGKRQIYFNTIGGLFFILALLKDGSAQRLREAEEYANLIARQSEHWLNFIYARLKMVLQVHLGDITQKQFVVSSHISSVEEENSLQTLFCSLCLYWMDADSAKKRLPNLLEPLYRRSLASGHHWLAMETAELLSRLKPSSNYDQH
;
A
#
# COMPACT_ATOMS: atom_id res chain seq x y z
N MET A 1 10.01 18.04 4.85
CA MET A 1 9.18 17.91 6.07
C MET A 1 8.76 16.46 6.34
N THR A 2 8.80 15.56 5.35
CA THR A 2 8.48 14.14 5.50
C THR A 2 9.59 13.31 6.15
N ASP A 3 10.88 13.57 5.89
CA ASP A 3 11.98 12.87 6.58
C ASP A 3 12.04 13.16 8.08
N PHE A 4 11.62 14.37 8.47
CA PHE A 4 11.43 14.69 9.88
C PHE A 4 10.21 13.97 10.46
N ALA A 5 9.13 13.82 9.68
CA ALA A 5 7.92 13.14 10.11
C ALA A 5 8.11 11.61 10.24
N SER A 6 8.80 10.95 9.30
CA SER A 6 9.09 9.52 9.37
C SER A 6 10.05 9.20 10.52
N ASN A 7 11.13 9.98 10.68
CA ASN A 7 12.04 9.84 11.81
C ASN A 7 11.34 10.14 13.15
N SER A 8 10.47 11.16 13.21
CA SER A 8 9.70 11.44 14.43
C SER A 8 8.73 10.31 14.77
N SER A 9 8.08 9.69 13.78
CA SER A 9 7.16 8.57 13.96
C SER A 9 7.91 7.35 14.47
N GLN A 10 9.06 6.99 13.87
CA GLN A 10 9.89 5.88 14.33
C GLN A 10 10.39 6.07 15.77
N ILE A 11 10.84 7.28 16.12
CA ILE A 11 11.25 7.62 17.50
C ILE A 11 10.06 7.49 18.46
N GLN A 12 8.88 7.99 18.06
CA GLN A 12 7.67 7.88 18.86
C GLN A 12 7.24 6.42 19.06
N THR A 13 7.27 5.59 18.02
CA THR A 13 6.98 4.16 18.09
C THR A 13 7.93 3.46 19.07
N LYS A 14 9.25 3.72 18.98
CA LYS A 14 10.24 3.16 19.93
C LYS A 14 9.97 3.58 21.37
N LEU A 15 9.60 4.85 21.59
CA LEU A 15 9.26 5.36 22.94
C LEU A 15 7.98 4.70 23.49
N LEU A 16 6.94 4.57 22.67
CA LEU A 16 5.69 3.91 23.05
C LEU A 16 5.91 2.43 23.36
N ALA A 17 6.67 1.73 22.52
CA ALA A 17 7.04 0.33 22.73
C ALA A 17 7.77 0.15 24.07
N LYS A 18 8.78 0.98 24.35
CA LYS A 18 9.51 0.95 25.61
C LYS A 18 8.58 1.14 26.82
N LYS A 19 7.76 2.20 26.81
CA LYS A 19 6.78 2.47 27.87
C LYS A 19 5.82 1.31 28.07
N TYR A 20 5.37 0.67 26.99
CA TYR A 20 4.47 -0.49 27.04
C TYR A 20 5.14 -1.70 27.70
N PHE A 21 6.37 -2.05 27.31
CA PHE A 21 7.07 -3.20 27.87
C PHE A 21 7.52 -2.99 29.33
N GLU A 22 7.64 -1.75 29.80
CA GLU A 22 7.88 -1.40 31.21
C GLU A 22 6.64 -1.55 32.11
N LEU A 23 5.44 -1.71 31.53
CA LEU A 23 4.22 -1.90 32.32
C LEU A 23 4.16 -3.28 32.97
N HIS A 24 3.45 -3.37 34.10
CA HIS A 24 3.10 -4.66 34.70
C HIS A 24 2.27 -5.52 33.72
N PRO A 25 2.48 -6.85 33.65
CA PRO A 25 1.79 -7.72 32.69
C PRO A 25 0.26 -7.60 32.67
N CYS A 26 -0.37 -7.39 33.83
CA CYS A 26 -1.83 -7.19 33.89
C CYS A 26 -2.29 -5.92 33.16
N VAL A 27 -1.47 -4.86 33.15
CA VAL A 27 -1.75 -3.61 32.44
C VAL A 27 -1.43 -3.76 30.95
N GLN A 28 -0.41 -4.53 30.59
CA GLN A 28 -0.15 -4.87 29.18
C GLN A 28 -1.37 -5.56 28.55
N LYS A 29 -2.01 -6.50 29.26
CA LYS A 29 -3.25 -7.16 28.81
C LYS A 29 -4.40 -6.19 28.52
N ILE A 30 -4.49 -5.07 29.24
CA ILE A 30 -5.48 -4.02 28.95
C ILE A 30 -5.21 -3.41 27.58
N ILE A 31 -3.96 -3.02 27.30
CA ILE A 31 -3.57 -2.44 26.00
C ILE A 31 -3.73 -3.46 24.87
N GLN A 32 -3.33 -4.72 25.10
CA GLN A 32 -3.52 -5.80 24.13
C GLN A 32 -4.99 -5.95 23.73
N LEU A 33 -5.92 -5.92 24.70
CA LEU A 33 -7.35 -5.98 24.42
C LEU A 33 -7.83 -4.76 23.62
N PHE A 34 -7.38 -3.55 23.94
CA PHE A 34 -7.67 -2.36 23.11
C PHE A 34 -7.14 -2.53 21.67
N ALA A 35 -5.94 -3.08 21.53
CA ALA A 35 -5.34 -3.35 20.23
C ALA A 35 -6.14 -4.40 19.43
N VAL A 36 -6.64 -5.46 20.07
CA VAL A 36 -7.52 -6.46 19.43
C VAL A 36 -8.89 -5.87 19.06
N ILE A 37 -9.45 -4.97 19.88
CA ILE A 37 -10.72 -4.29 19.59
C ILE A 37 -10.62 -3.37 18.37
N TYR A 38 -9.46 -2.72 18.17
CA TYR A 38 -9.17 -1.86 17.00
C TYR A 38 -10.22 -0.75 16.74
N ALA A 39 -10.82 -0.21 17.79
CA ALA A 39 -11.78 0.87 17.67
C ALA A 39 -11.90 1.66 19.00
N PRO A 40 -12.33 2.93 18.93
CA PRO A 40 -12.79 3.66 20.11
C PRO A 40 -13.91 2.90 20.82
N ILE A 41 -13.76 2.67 22.11
CA ILE A 41 -14.72 1.89 22.89
C ILE A 41 -15.03 2.56 24.23
N ASP A 42 -16.31 2.56 24.63
CA ASP A 42 -16.69 3.05 25.95
C ASP A 42 -16.19 2.13 27.07
N LYS A 43 -15.97 2.70 28.26
CA LYS A 43 -15.41 1.97 29.40
C LYS A 43 -16.25 0.77 29.82
N ASN A 44 -17.57 0.81 29.70
CA ASN A 44 -18.44 -0.29 30.13
C ASN A 44 -18.33 -1.49 29.18
N SER A 45 -18.38 -1.23 27.87
CA SER A 45 -18.17 -2.27 26.85
C SER A 45 -16.78 -2.88 26.97
N PHE A 46 -15.75 -2.07 27.22
CA PHE A 46 -14.39 -2.57 27.46
C PHE A 46 -14.29 -3.46 28.70
N ILE A 47 -14.88 -3.05 29.83
CA ILE A 47 -14.93 -3.86 31.06
C ILE A 47 -15.58 -5.22 30.79
N SER A 48 -16.68 -5.23 30.02
CA SER A 48 -17.38 -6.46 29.65
C SER A 48 -16.45 -7.42 28.89
N CYS A 49 -15.71 -6.93 27.90
CA CYS A 49 -14.69 -7.72 27.19
C CYS A 49 -13.59 -8.22 28.14
N LEU A 50 -12.98 -7.33 28.93
CA LEU A 50 -11.85 -7.69 29.81
C LEU A 50 -12.25 -8.73 30.87
N SER A 51 -13.47 -8.64 31.40
CA SER A 51 -13.98 -9.61 32.38
C SER A 51 -14.07 -11.02 31.78
N LYS A 52 -14.38 -11.13 30.48
CA LYS A 52 -14.48 -12.41 29.77
C LYS A 52 -13.12 -13.07 29.52
N THR A 53 -12.04 -12.28 29.45
CA THR A 53 -10.68 -12.83 29.28
C THR A 53 -10.12 -13.44 30.57
N GLY A 54 -10.79 -13.28 31.71
CA GLY A 54 -10.28 -13.70 33.02
C GLY A 54 -9.05 -12.92 33.47
N ALA A 55 -8.82 -11.71 32.95
CA ALA A 55 -7.68 -10.88 33.35
C ALA A 55 -7.80 -10.44 34.82
N LEU A 56 -6.70 -10.58 35.55
CA LEU A 56 -6.57 -10.17 36.95
C LEU A 56 -5.71 -8.91 37.07
N ASP A 57 -5.86 -8.18 38.17
CA ASP A 57 -5.06 -7.04 38.55
C ASP A 57 -3.70 -7.45 39.18
N GLU A 58 -2.92 -6.48 39.63
CA GLU A 58 -1.61 -6.70 40.26
C GLU A 58 -1.69 -7.53 41.56
N ASN A 59 -2.86 -7.59 42.19
CA ASN A 59 -3.10 -8.35 43.42
C ASN A 59 -3.77 -9.70 43.16
N ASN A 60 -3.77 -10.18 41.91
CA ASN A 60 -4.45 -11.40 41.45
C ASN A 60 -5.97 -11.39 41.72
N ARG A 61 -6.61 -10.21 41.67
CA ARG A 61 -8.06 -10.06 41.81
C ARG A 61 -8.69 -9.63 40.48
N PRO A 62 -9.96 -9.96 40.22
CA PRO A 62 -10.65 -9.43 39.05
C PRO A 62 -10.67 -7.90 39.05
N TRP A 63 -10.52 -7.31 37.87
CA TRP A 63 -10.61 -5.86 37.70
C TRP A 63 -11.98 -5.33 38.13
N VAL A 64 -11.99 -4.36 39.04
CA VAL A 64 -13.21 -3.65 39.45
C VAL A 64 -13.37 -2.40 38.60
N THR A 65 -14.60 -2.03 38.23
CA THR A 65 -14.93 -0.86 37.38
C THR A 65 -14.14 0.39 37.75
N LYS A 66 -14.05 0.72 39.04
CA LYS A 66 -13.34 1.91 39.53
C LYS A 66 -11.83 1.83 39.31
N THR A 67 -11.19 0.70 39.63
CA THR A 67 -9.75 0.53 39.47
C THR A 67 -9.36 0.45 37.99
N LEU A 68 -10.15 -0.25 37.18
CA LEU A 68 -9.92 -0.32 35.74
C LEU A 68 -10.11 1.05 35.07
N SER A 69 -11.17 1.79 35.42
CA SER A 69 -11.38 3.14 34.88
C SER A 69 -10.21 4.06 35.20
N SER A 70 -9.73 4.03 36.45
CA SER A 70 -8.54 4.80 36.84
C SER A 70 -7.28 4.34 36.09
N GLN A 71 -7.14 3.05 35.81
CA GLN A 71 -6.01 2.54 35.05
C GLN A 71 -6.06 3.00 33.59
N ILE A 72 -7.22 2.94 32.94
CA ILE A 72 -7.44 3.47 31.58
C ILE A 72 -7.10 4.96 31.54
N ASP A 73 -7.53 5.75 32.52
CA ASP A 73 -7.22 7.18 32.58
C ASP A 73 -5.71 7.45 32.71
N LYS A 74 -4.97 6.59 33.43
CA LYS A 74 -3.50 6.67 33.49
C LYS A 74 -2.86 6.36 32.13
N LEU A 75 -3.38 5.36 31.41
CA LEU A 75 -2.87 4.96 30.10
C LEU A 75 -3.14 6.02 29.01
N VAL A 76 -4.28 6.71 29.09
CA VAL A 76 -4.58 7.89 28.26
C VAL A 76 -3.61 9.03 28.59
N LYS A 77 -3.40 9.33 29.88
CA LYS A 77 -2.43 10.35 30.30
C LYS A 77 -0.99 10.06 29.89
N SER A 78 -0.60 8.78 29.82
CA SER A 78 0.75 8.38 29.39
C SER A 78 0.93 8.34 27.86
N GLY A 79 -0.16 8.50 27.10
CA GLY A 79 -0.20 8.44 25.64
C GLY A 79 -0.15 7.03 25.05
N LEU A 80 -0.37 5.99 25.87
CA LEU A 80 -0.43 4.60 25.39
C LEU A 80 -1.82 4.24 24.85
N LEU A 81 -2.83 4.92 25.38
CA LEU A 81 -4.16 5.02 24.77
C LEU A 81 -4.37 6.44 24.28
N VAL A 82 -5.15 6.60 23.22
CA VAL A 82 -5.59 7.90 22.71
C VAL A 82 -7.10 8.01 22.86
N GLN A 83 -7.60 9.24 22.96
CA GLN A 83 -9.03 9.50 23.08
C GLN A 83 -9.38 10.80 22.35
N GLU A 84 -10.07 10.68 21.23
CA GLU A 84 -10.64 11.83 20.54
C GLU A 84 -11.87 12.40 21.28
N SER A 85 -12.17 13.67 21.04
CA SER A 85 -13.32 14.33 21.68
C SER A 85 -14.61 13.60 21.33
N ARG A 86 -15.40 13.24 22.36
CA ARG A 86 -16.69 12.53 22.26
C ARG A 86 -16.61 11.05 21.91
N LEU A 87 -15.42 10.49 21.70
CA LEU A 87 -15.22 9.05 21.50
C LEU A 87 -14.63 8.40 22.76
N GLY A 88 -14.73 7.08 22.82
CA GLY A 88 -14.07 6.27 23.85
C GLY A 88 -12.55 6.20 23.63
N PRO A 89 -11.77 5.75 24.63
CA PRO A 89 -10.35 5.47 24.44
C PRO A 89 -10.14 4.33 23.43
N GLU A 90 -8.99 4.37 22.74
CA GLU A 90 -8.48 3.31 21.88
C GLU A 90 -6.98 3.13 22.05
N CYS A 91 -6.44 2.02 21.52
CA CYS A 91 -5.00 1.82 21.48
C CYS A 91 -4.33 2.90 20.63
N HIS A 92 -3.20 3.43 21.07
CA HIS A 92 -2.44 4.35 20.24
C HIS A 92 -2.08 3.65 18.90
N PRO A 93 -2.36 4.25 17.72
CA PRO A 93 -2.17 3.57 16.43
C PRO A 93 -0.78 2.97 16.21
N LEU A 94 0.28 3.71 16.59
CA LEU A 94 1.68 3.23 16.52
C LEU A 94 2.03 2.09 17.50
N LEU A 95 1.16 1.78 18.46
CA LEU A 95 1.35 0.70 19.45
C LEU A 95 0.52 -0.53 19.13
N THR A 96 -0.50 -0.39 18.28
CA THR A 96 -1.52 -1.41 18.01
C THR A 96 -0.93 -2.74 17.57
N GLU A 97 -0.08 -2.80 16.54
CA GLU A 97 0.47 -4.09 16.10
C GLU A 97 1.54 -4.62 17.04
N ILE A 98 2.31 -3.75 17.72
CA ILE A 98 3.25 -4.20 18.77
C ILE A 98 2.49 -4.93 19.87
N ALA A 99 1.40 -4.35 20.36
CA ALA A 99 0.59 -4.96 21.41
C ALA A 99 -0.08 -6.24 20.92
N THR A 100 -0.59 -6.28 19.68
CA THR A 100 -1.21 -7.49 19.12
C THR A 100 -0.20 -8.61 18.90
N ARG A 101 0.98 -8.34 18.31
CA ARG A 101 2.06 -9.33 18.16
C ARG A 101 2.52 -9.86 19.52
N HIS A 102 2.66 -8.99 20.53
CA HIS A 102 2.97 -9.41 21.90
C HIS A 102 1.85 -10.30 22.50
N ALA A 103 0.58 -10.01 22.23
CA ALA A 103 -0.53 -10.85 22.66
C ALA A 103 -0.49 -12.25 22.02
N VAL A 104 -0.08 -12.35 20.74
CA VAL A 104 0.13 -13.63 20.06
C VAL A 104 1.28 -14.40 20.70
N GLN A 105 2.43 -13.76 20.89
CA GLN A 105 3.62 -14.37 21.51
C GLN A 105 3.34 -14.90 22.93
N THR A 106 2.48 -14.24 23.69
CA THR A 106 2.13 -14.62 25.08
C THR A 106 0.87 -15.49 25.19
N GLY A 107 0.33 -15.97 24.07
CA GLY A 107 -0.86 -16.82 24.02
C GLY A 107 -2.15 -16.15 24.53
N GLN A 108 -2.18 -14.82 24.62
CA GLN A 108 -3.35 -14.05 25.07
C GLN A 108 -4.30 -13.68 23.93
N PHE A 109 -3.80 -13.67 22.69
CA PHE A 109 -4.53 -13.18 21.53
C PHE A 109 -5.89 -13.89 21.35
N GLU A 110 -5.91 -15.22 21.26
CA GLU A 110 -7.16 -15.95 21.01
C GLU A 110 -8.18 -15.77 22.15
N ILE A 111 -7.72 -15.71 23.41
CA ILE A 111 -8.58 -15.43 24.57
C ILE A 111 -9.24 -14.06 24.43
N GLN A 112 -8.49 -13.05 23.99
CA GLN A 112 -9.00 -11.70 23.76
C GLN A 112 -9.94 -11.65 22.57
N VAL A 113 -9.62 -12.33 21.47
CA VAL A 113 -10.48 -12.40 20.28
C VAL A 113 -11.83 -13.03 20.62
N MET A 114 -11.85 -14.17 21.33
CA MET A 114 -13.09 -14.80 21.78
C MET A 114 -13.95 -13.86 22.62
N ALA A 115 -13.34 -13.08 23.51
CA ALA A 115 -14.05 -12.08 24.31
C ALA A 115 -14.63 -10.94 23.45
N VAL A 116 -13.90 -10.50 22.42
CA VAL A 116 -14.35 -9.47 21.47
C VAL A 116 -15.47 -10.01 20.58
N GLU A 117 -15.34 -11.21 20.04
CA GLU A 117 -16.37 -11.84 19.20
C GLU A 117 -17.69 -12.06 19.98
N GLU A 118 -17.61 -12.39 21.28
CA GLU A 118 -18.80 -12.56 22.14
C GLU A 118 -19.45 -11.22 22.53
N LYS A 119 -18.64 -10.23 22.95
CA LYS A 119 -19.17 -8.98 23.53
C LYS A 119 -19.38 -7.87 22.51
N LEU A 120 -18.65 -7.90 21.39
CA LEU A 120 -18.70 -6.93 20.30
C LEU A 120 -18.88 -7.62 18.94
N PRO A 121 -19.91 -8.48 18.79
CA PRO A 121 -20.11 -9.26 17.57
C PRO A 121 -20.40 -8.36 16.37
N ILE A 122 -19.91 -8.77 15.20
CA ILE A 122 -20.39 -8.20 13.93
C ILE A 122 -21.76 -8.79 13.62
N ARG A 123 -22.76 -7.93 13.39
CA ARG A 123 -24.11 -8.37 13.04
C ARG A 123 -24.07 -9.16 11.74
N LYS A 124 -24.80 -10.28 11.70
CA LYS A 124 -24.93 -11.08 10.49
C LYS A 124 -26.22 -10.74 9.75
N HIS A 125 -26.16 -10.76 8.43
CA HIS A 125 -27.33 -10.68 7.58
C HIS A 125 -28.18 -11.95 7.75
N TRP A 126 -29.49 -11.77 7.84
CA TRP A 126 -30.43 -12.81 8.28
C TRP A 126 -30.60 -13.98 7.30
N GLN A 127 -30.32 -13.80 6.00
CA GLN A 127 -30.51 -14.84 4.98
C GLN A 127 -29.27 -15.69 4.69
N ASN A 128 -28.08 -15.10 4.76
CA ASN A 128 -26.86 -15.70 4.20
C ASN A 128 -25.67 -15.63 5.16
N GLU A 129 -25.95 -15.28 6.43
CA GLU A 129 -24.97 -15.14 7.51
C GLU A 129 -23.79 -14.19 7.26
N SER A 130 -23.84 -13.40 6.18
CA SER A 130 -22.75 -12.51 5.82
C SER A 130 -22.63 -11.38 6.83
N ARG A 131 -21.40 -11.01 7.18
CA ARG A 131 -21.15 -9.98 8.20
C ARG A 131 -21.51 -8.60 7.65
N MET A 132 -22.33 -7.86 8.40
CA MET A 132 -22.75 -6.50 8.08
C MET A 132 -21.95 -5.52 8.93
N PHE A 133 -20.93 -4.93 8.32
CA PHE A 133 -20.03 -4.00 8.98
C PHE A 133 -20.67 -2.61 9.09
N GLN A 134 -20.60 -2.02 10.29
CA GLN A 134 -21.09 -0.65 10.55
C GLN A 134 -20.02 0.41 10.29
N SER A 135 -18.75 0.03 10.31
CA SER A 135 -17.62 0.91 10.06
C SER A 135 -16.46 0.16 9.41
N LEU A 136 -15.55 0.90 8.78
CA LEU A 136 -14.33 0.36 8.25
C LEU A 136 -13.45 -0.28 9.35
N ASN A 137 -13.40 0.33 10.54
CA ASN A 137 -12.64 -0.21 11.67
C ASN A 137 -13.12 -1.61 12.10
N GLN A 138 -14.42 -1.89 12.04
CA GLN A 138 -14.93 -3.25 12.31
C GLN A 138 -14.43 -4.25 11.26
N CYS A 139 -14.37 -3.87 9.99
CA CYS A 139 -13.83 -4.72 8.93
C CYS A 139 -12.32 -4.94 9.13
N ILE A 140 -11.56 -3.88 9.39
CA ILE A 140 -10.13 -3.97 9.64
C ILE A 140 -9.85 -4.85 10.85
N ARG A 141 -10.63 -4.73 11.94
CA ARG A 141 -10.52 -5.62 13.10
C ARG A 141 -10.59 -7.09 12.71
N GLU A 142 -11.61 -7.47 11.94
CA GLU A 142 -11.78 -8.87 11.53
C GLU A 142 -10.70 -9.32 10.53
N ILE A 143 -10.26 -8.45 9.61
CA ILE A 143 -9.12 -8.74 8.72
C ILE A 143 -7.85 -8.98 9.56
N ARG A 144 -7.57 -8.13 10.56
CA ARG A 144 -6.45 -8.29 11.49
C ARG A 144 -6.54 -9.62 12.25
N ILE A 145 -7.72 -9.98 12.73
CA ILE A 145 -7.95 -11.27 13.39
C ILE A 145 -7.60 -12.44 12.45
N GLY A 146 -8.11 -12.43 11.22
CA GLY A 146 -7.78 -13.45 10.22
C GLY A 146 -6.29 -13.52 9.91
N PHE A 147 -5.65 -12.35 9.81
CA PHE A 147 -4.21 -12.24 9.56
C PHE A 147 -3.38 -12.90 10.65
N TYR A 148 -3.63 -12.57 11.92
CA TYR A 148 -2.92 -13.17 13.05
C TYR A 148 -3.27 -14.65 13.28
N ARG A 149 -4.46 -15.09 12.85
CA ARG A 149 -4.83 -16.52 12.78
C ARG A 149 -4.21 -17.25 11.57
N LYS A 150 -3.55 -16.53 10.66
CA LYS A 150 -2.98 -17.04 9.40
C LYS A 150 -4.04 -17.70 8.49
N ASP A 151 -5.24 -17.12 8.47
CA ASP A 151 -6.41 -17.65 7.76
C ASP A 151 -6.81 -16.74 6.57
N PRO A 152 -6.24 -16.97 5.36
CA PRO A 152 -6.52 -16.15 4.19
C PRO A 152 -7.97 -16.28 3.72
N ASP A 153 -8.61 -17.44 3.90
CA ASP A 153 -10.01 -17.65 3.52
C ASP A 153 -10.94 -16.79 4.37
N PHE A 154 -10.68 -16.73 5.68
CA PHE A 154 -11.40 -15.83 6.57
C PHE A 154 -11.20 -14.36 6.19
N ILE A 155 -9.97 -13.94 5.89
CA ILE A 155 -9.67 -12.57 5.43
C ILE A 155 -10.49 -12.23 4.19
N ASN A 156 -10.40 -13.08 3.15
CA ASN A 156 -11.12 -12.88 1.89
C ASN A 156 -12.64 -12.77 2.12
N LYS A 157 -13.18 -13.61 3.02
CA LYS A 157 -14.59 -13.53 3.39
C LYS A 157 -14.98 -12.19 4.03
N GLN A 158 -14.11 -11.60 4.87
CA GLN A 158 -14.39 -10.28 5.47
C GLN A 158 -14.41 -9.17 4.43
N ILE A 159 -13.48 -9.23 3.47
CA ILE A 159 -13.36 -8.28 2.37
C ILE A 159 -14.62 -8.33 1.51
N GLU A 160 -15.03 -9.54 1.10
CA GLU A 160 -16.24 -9.73 0.31
C GLU A 160 -17.50 -9.25 1.02
N ASP A 161 -17.65 -9.58 2.31
CA ASP A 161 -18.81 -9.19 3.10
C ASP A 161 -18.88 -7.67 3.28
N TYR A 162 -17.74 -7.00 3.48
CA TYR A 162 -17.67 -5.54 3.54
C TYR A 162 -18.08 -4.90 2.21
N GLN A 163 -17.56 -5.39 1.09
CA GLN A 163 -17.90 -4.86 -0.23
C GLN A 163 -19.38 -5.04 -0.58
N LYS A 164 -20.01 -6.13 -0.12
CA LYS A 164 -21.42 -6.46 -0.41
C LYS A 164 -22.41 -5.80 0.55
N TYR A 165 -22.08 -5.72 1.84
CA TYR A 165 -23.05 -5.44 2.92
C TYR A 165 -22.61 -4.36 3.93
N SER A 166 -21.57 -3.59 3.64
CA SER A 166 -21.17 -2.48 4.51
C SER A 166 -22.19 -1.34 4.49
N TYR A 167 -22.47 -0.78 5.66
CA TYR A 167 -23.22 0.47 5.79
C TYR A 167 -22.31 1.72 5.63
N SER A 168 -20.99 1.54 5.64
CA SER A 168 -20.03 2.62 5.41
C SER A 168 -19.82 2.86 3.92
N GLN A 169 -19.71 4.13 3.54
CA GLN A 169 -19.30 4.54 2.18
C GLN A 169 -17.77 4.59 2.03
N GLU A 170 -17.02 4.31 3.10
CA GLU A 170 -15.57 4.31 3.08
C GLU A 170 -15.04 3.13 2.24
N LYS A 171 -14.18 3.48 1.28
CA LYS A 171 -13.54 2.49 0.41
C LYS A 171 -12.50 1.68 1.17
N LEU A 172 -12.46 0.40 0.85
CA LEU A 172 -11.49 -0.55 1.39
C LEU A 172 -10.23 -0.52 0.52
N ALA A 173 -9.09 -0.15 1.09
CA ALA A 173 -7.79 -0.23 0.44
C ALA A 173 -6.96 -1.33 1.12
N ILE A 174 -6.98 -2.53 0.55
CA ILE A 174 -6.41 -3.74 1.18
C ILE A 174 -4.91 -3.59 1.37
N GLU A 175 -4.21 -3.04 0.38
CA GLU A 175 -2.78 -2.82 0.38
C GLU A 175 -2.39 -1.88 1.54
N LYS A 176 -3.21 -0.86 1.82
CA LYS A 176 -3.01 0.03 2.96
C LYS A 176 -3.25 -0.67 4.29
N ILE A 177 -4.25 -1.55 4.38
CA ILE A 177 -4.53 -2.32 5.60
C ILE A 177 -3.39 -3.30 5.88
N LEU A 178 -2.94 -4.04 4.87
CA LEU A 178 -1.82 -4.97 5.01
C LEU A 178 -0.53 -4.22 5.35
N GLU A 179 -0.26 -3.09 4.71
CA GLU A 179 0.89 -2.25 5.08
C GLU A 179 0.82 -1.81 6.54
N GLN A 180 -0.35 -1.39 7.03
CA GLN A 180 -0.53 -1.03 8.45
C GLN A 180 -0.30 -2.21 9.39
N ILE A 181 -0.70 -3.42 9.02
CA ILE A 181 -0.49 -4.63 9.84
C ILE A 181 0.98 -5.05 9.83
N CYS A 182 1.61 -5.02 8.67
CA CYS A 182 2.95 -5.57 8.45
C CYS A 182 4.07 -4.57 8.77
N ASN A 183 3.82 -3.26 8.71
CA ASN A 183 4.83 -2.19 8.78
C ASN A 183 4.68 -1.23 9.96
N ASN A 184 3.97 -1.63 11.04
CA ASN A 184 3.70 -0.77 12.20
C ASN A 184 4.11 -1.37 13.56
N PRO A 185 5.42 -1.57 13.82
CA PRO A 185 6.56 -1.30 12.94
C PRO A 185 6.87 -2.50 12.03
N PHE A 186 7.76 -2.28 11.07
CA PHE A 186 8.42 -3.37 10.35
C PHE A 186 9.12 -4.33 11.32
N ASP A 187 8.98 -5.63 11.09
CA ASP A 187 9.54 -6.70 11.91
C ASP A 187 9.82 -7.91 11.02
N ALA A 188 11.06 -8.02 10.55
CA ALA A 188 11.47 -9.09 9.62
C ALA A 188 11.31 -10.48 10.25
N ASP A 189 11.77 -10.63 11.50
CA ASP A 189 11.68 -11.91 12.24
C ASP A 189 10.23 -12.39 12.35
N TRP A 190 9.30 -11.48 12.66
CA TRP A 190 7.87 -11.82 12.68
C TRP A 190 7.32 -12.14 11.29
N LEU A 191 7.71 -11.39 10.24
CA LEU A 191 7.28 -11.64 8.87
C LEU A 191 7.67 -13.04 8.39
N HIS A 192 8.90 -13.50 8.67
CA HIS A 192 9.34 -14.87 8.33
C HIS A 192 8.48 -15.96 8.97
N THR A 193 7.73 -15.67 10.03
CA THR A 193 6.83 -16.66 10.62
C THR A 193 5.55 -16.87 9.81
N LEU A 194 5.26 -16.02 8.82
CA LEU A 194 4.01 -16.05 8.06
C LEU A 194 4.04 -17.14 6.98
N PRO A 195 2.87 -17.71 6.62
CA PRO A 195 2.77 -18.56 5.43
C PRO A 195 3.09 -17.76 4.16
N GLN A 196 3.62 -18.46 3.14
CA GLN A 196 4.06 -17.91 1.86
C GLN A 196 3.17 -16.78 1.30
N GLY A 197 1.87 -17.06 1.09
CA GLY A 197 0.97 -16.08 0.47
C GLY A 197 0.74 -14.82 1.32
N LEU A 198 0.81 -14.92 2.65
CA LEU A 198 0.70 -13.76 3.54
C LEU A 198 2.02 -12.96 3.57
N PHE A 199 3.16 -13.66 3.56
CA PHE A 199 4.48 -13.03 3.44
C PHE A 199 4.56 -12.19 2.15
N GLU A 200 4.25 -12.82 1.01
CA GLU A 200 4.20 -12.17 -0.30
C GLU A 200 3.28 -10.94 -0.31
N SER A 201 2.09 -11.08 0.28
CA SER A 201 1.11 -9.98 0.34
C SER A 201 1.59 -8.82 1.22
N CYS A 202 2.27 -9.08 2.34
CA CYS A 202 2.89 -8.06 3.17
C CYS A 202 3.97 -7.30 2.38
N ILE A 203 4.95 -8.02 1.83
CA ILE A 203 6.08 -7.42 1.12
C ILE A 203 5.60 -6.56 -0.05
N SER A 204 4.68 -7.10 -0.86
CA SER A 204 4.04 -6.38 -1.98
C SER A 204 3.37 -5.09 -1.50
N SER A 205 2.57 -5.17 -0.43
CA SER A 205 1.82 -4.01 0.10
C SER A 205 2.74 -2.92 0.67
N ILE A 206 3.78 -3.31 1.42
CA ILE A 206 4.75 -2.38 1.99
C ILE A 206 5.48 -1.63 0.88
N LEU A 207 6.02 -2.35 -0.10
CA LEU A 207 6.85 -1.77 -1.16
C LEU A 207 6.04 -0.96 -2.16
N LEU A 208 4.81 -1.39 -2.47
CA LEU A 208 3.88 -0.59 -3.28
C LEU A 208 3.54 0.73 -2.57
N ASN A 209 3.15 0.69 -1.30
CA ASN A 209 2.83 1.91 -0.56
C ASN A 209 4.07 2.83 -0.44
N ALA A 210 5.25 2.25 -0.22
CA ALA A 210 6.49 3.00 -0.19
C ALA A 210 6.81 3.69 -1.52
N THR A 211 6.54 3.02 -2.65
CA THR A 211 6.64 3.62 -3.98
C THR A 211 5.68 4.79 -4.13
N LEU A 212 4.39 4.57 -3.81
CA LEU A 212 3.34 5.57 -3.98
C LEU A 212 3.52 6.79 -3.08
N LYS A 213 4.03 6.59 -1.86
CA LYS A 213 4.18 7.63 -0.86
C LYS A 213 5.61 8.10 -0.68
N LEU A 214 6.59 7.55 -1.39
CA LEU A 214 8.02 7.85 -1.23
C LEU A 214 8.43 7.83 0.26
N SER A 215 8.06 6.75 0.95
CA SER A 215 8.42 6.51 2.34
C SER A 215 9.59 5.52 2.43
N ALA A 216 10.28 5.53 3.56
CA ALA A 216 11.37 4.58 3.81
C ALA A 216 10.85 3.13 3.79
N SER A 217 11.56 2.27 3.06
CA SER A 217 11.25 0.84 2.92
C SER A 217 12.50 -0.03 2.78
N GLU A 218 13.66 0.50 3.16
CA GLU A 218 14.95 -0.18 2.97
C GLU A 218 14.97 -1.56 3.65
N ASP A 219 14.51 -1.65 4.89
CA ASP A 219 14.45 -2.92 5.62
C ASP A 219 13.57 -3.97 4.91
N ALA A 220 12.43 -3.55 4.35
CA ALA A 220 11.55 -4.43 3.60
C ALA A 220 12.12 -4.84 2.24
N PHE A 221 12.88 -3.93 1.61
CA PHE A 221 13.56 -4.22 0.36
C PHE A 221 14.73 -5.17 0.55
N MET A 222 15.59 -4.94 1.54
CA MET A 222 16.67 -5.86 1.90
C MET A 222 16.14 -7.25 2.26
N LEU A 223 15.00 -7.33 2.96
CA LEU A 223 14.34 -8.60 3.24
C LEU A 223 13.90 -9.29 1.94
N LEU A 224 13.31 -8.56 0.99
CA LEU A 224 12.94 -9.10 -0.31
C LEU A 224 14.16 -9.61 -1.11
N GLU A 225 15.26 -8.86 -1.14
CA GLU A 225 16.50 -9.27 -1.79
C GLU A 225 17.07 -10.56 -1.17
N ALA A 226 17.05 -10.65 0.16
CA ALA A 226 17.48 -11.83 0.89
C ALA A 226 16.61 -13.06 0.55
N GLU A 227 15.29 -12.89 0.47
CA GLU A 227 14.37 -13.99 0.13
C GLU A 227 14.43 -14.43 -1.34
N CYS A 228 14.79 -13.52 -2.24
CA CYS A 228 15.03 -13.87 -3.64
C CYS A 228 16.41 -14.51 -3.88
N SER A 229 17.29 -14.53 -2.87
CA SER A 229 18.57 -15.22 -2.94
C SER A 229 18.39 -16.75 -2.87
N THR A 230 19.44 -17.52 -3.18
CA THR A 230 19.34 -18.99 -3.31
C THR A 230 18.82 -19.72 -2.08
N ASP A 231 19.06 -19.15 -0.90
CA ASP A 231 18.76 -19.76 0.41
C ASP A 231 17.49 -19.18 1.06
N GLY A 232 16.71 -18.36 0.34
CA GLY A 232 15.48 -17.75 0.87
C GLY A 232 14.39 -18.78 1.19
N GLU A 233 13.80 -18.69 2.38
CA GLU A 233 12.74 -19.59 2.84
C GLU A 233 11.42 -19.34 2.09
N HIS A 234 11.14 -18.07 1.78
CA HIS A 234 9.95 -17.62 1.06
C HIS A 234 10.19 -17.41 -0.43
N ARG A 235 11.30 -17.91 -0.98
CA ARG A 235 11.65 -17.71 -2.38
C ARG A 235 10.51 -18.13 -3.31
N SER A 236 10.08 -17.23 -4.19
CA SER A 236 9.07 -17.53 -5.22
C SER A 236 9.23 -16.65 -6.45
N ASP A 237 8.68 -17.11 -7.58
CA ASP A 237 8.60 -16.32 -8.81
C ASP A 237 7.85 -14.99 -8.59
N TYR A 238 6.83 -14.99 -7.72
CA TYR A 238 6.08 -13.77 -7.40
C TYR A 238 6.94 -12.74 -6.66
N LEU A 239 7.77 -13.18 -5.71
CA LEU A 239 8.76 -12.29 -5.08
C LEU A 239 9.76 -11.75 -6.09
N HIS A 240 10.24 -12.57 -7.04
CA HIS A 240 11.12 -12.09 -8.11
C HIS A 240 10.45 -11.03 -9.00
N LEU A 241 9.13 -11.11 -9.24
CA LEU A 241 8.39 -10.04 -9.93
C LEU A 241 8.36 -8.74 -9.12
N ILE A 242 8.10 -8.82 -7.80
CA ILE A 242 8.11 -7.65 -6.91
C ILE A 242 9.52 -7.04 -6.89
N LEU A 243 10.55 -7.88 -6.74
CA LEU A 243 11.95 -7.46 -6.73
C LEU A 243 12.30 -6.73 -8.03
N THR A 244 11.91 -7.30 -9.17
CA THR A 244 12.12 -6.68 -10.48
C THR A 244 11.45 -5.31 -10.57
N GLU A 245 10.16 -5.20 -10.20
CA GLU A 245 9.44 -3.92 -10.22
C GLU A 245 10.16 -2.86 -9.38
N GLN A 246 10.61 -3.26 -8.18
CA GLN A 246 11.32 -2.39 -7.27
C GLN A 246 12.69 -1.98 -7.80
N LEU A 247 13.48 -2.89 -8.38
CA LEU A 247 14.77 -2.58 -9.00
C LEU A 247 14.60 -1.61 -10.18
N LEU A 248 13.58 -1.79 -11.02
CA LEU A 248 13.26 -0.86 -12.12
C LEU A 248 12.93 0.54 -11.59
N LEU A 249 12.13 0.65 -10.53
CA LEU A 249 11.80 1.93 -9.88
C LEU A 249 12.99 2.58 -9.15
N ARG A 250 14.00 1.78 -8.80
CA ARG A 250 15.28 2.25 -8.24
C ARG A 250 16.35 2.51 -9.30
N GLY A 251 16.06 2.28 -10.58
CA GLY A 251 17.02 2.49 -11.69
C GLY A 251 18.06 1.37 -11.85
N CYS A 252 17.95 0.27 -11.10
CA CYS A 252 18.84 -0.88 -11.09
C CYS A 252 18.49 -1.85 -12.23
N SER A 253 18.70 -1.41 -13.47
CA SER A 253 18.24 -2.14 -14.67
C SER A 253 18.98 -3.46 -14.95
N GLN A 254 20.20 -3.62 -14.45
CA GLN A 254 20.99 -4.84 -14.62
C GLN A 254 20.51 -5.91 -13.64
N GLU A 255 20.37 -5.54 -12.38
CA GLU A 255 19.85 -6.38 -11.31
C GLU A 255 18.39 -6.79 -11.60
N ALA A 256 17.59 -5.88 -12.16
CA ALA A 256 16.24 -6.20 -12.61
C ALA A 256 16.23 -7.29 -13.69
N GLN A 257 17.19 -7.25 -14.63
CA GLN A 257 17.35 -8.32 -15.62
C GLN A 257 17.71 -9.64 -14.96
N GLU A 258 18.70 -9.62 -14.06
CA GLU A 258 19.15 -10.83 -13.35
C GLU A 258 18.01 -11.47 -12.55
N SER A 259 17.19 -10.65 -11.87
CA SER A 259 16.00 -11.13 -11.17
C SER A 259 14.96 -11.75 -12.11
N LEU A 260 14.75 -11.18 -13.31
CA LEU A 260 13.85 -11.75 -14.31
C LEU A 260 14.33 -13.09 -14.87
N GLU A 261 15.65 -13.25 -15.01
CA GLU A 261 16.27 -14.50 -15.47
C GLU A 261 16.16 -15.63 -14.44
N GLN A 262 15.93 -15.33 -13.16
CA GLN A 262 15.68 -16.32 -12.12
C GLN A 262 14.24 -16.87 -12.13
N ILE A 263 13.32 -16.25 -12.87
CA ILE A 263 11.91 -16.64 -12.88
C ILE A 263 11.73 -17.90 -13.72
N SER A 264 10.97 -18.87 -13.18
CA SER A 264 10.69 -20.13 -13.87
C SER A 264 9.96 -19.95 -15.20
N ASP A 265 10.15 -20.90 -16.13
CA ASP A 265 9.48 -20.91 -17.43
C ASP A 265 7.94 -20.85 -17.33
N GLU A 266 7.37 -21.45 -16.28
CA GLU A 266 5.93 -21.47 -16.03
C GLU A 266 5.37 -20.07 -15.73
N TYR A 267 6.21 -19.20 -15.15
CA TYR A 267 5.84 -17.84 -14.76
C TYR A 267 6.28 -16.76 -15.78
N GLN A 268 6.91 -17.15 -16.89
CA GLN A 268 7.42 -16.19 -17.89
C GLN A 268 6.33 -15.32 -18.52
N ASN A 269 5.09 -15.82 -18.63
CA ASN A 269 3.97 -15.01 -19.10
C ASN A 269 3.67 -13.82 -18.16
N ASN A 270 3.87 -14.00 -16.85
CA ASN A 270 3.71 -12.96 -15.84
C ASN A 270 4.93 -12.02 -15.85
N ALA A 271 6.12 -12.55 -16.07
CA ALA A 271 7.37 -11.80 -16.19
C ALA A 271 7.42 -10.89 -17.44
N ALA A 272 6.72 -11.26 -18.52
CA ALA A 272 6.79 -10.58 -19.80
C ALA A 272 6.42 -9.08 -19.75
N VAL A 273 5.55 -8.65 -18.83
CA VAL A 273 5.28 -7.20 -18.60
C VAL A 273 6.53 -6.45 -18.15
N TYR A 274 7.35 -7.07 -17.31
CA TYR A 274 8.56 -6.45 -16.75
C TYR A 274 9.73 -6.53 -17.73
N TRP A 275 9.83 -7.60 -18.53
CA TRP A 275 10.72 -7.62 -19.70
C TRP A 275 10.39 -6.48 -20.67
N GLY A 276 9.10 -6.25 -20.93
CA GLY A 276 8.65 -5.11 -21.74
C GLY A 276 9.06 -3.77 -21.16
N TRP A 277 8.94 -3.61 -19.84
CA TRP A 277 9.34 -2.40 -19.13
C TRP A 277 10.85 -2.17 -19.23
N LEU A 278 11.65 -3.19 -18.94
CA LEU A 278 13.11 -3.13 -19.03
C LEU A 278 13.58 -2.73 -20.45
N CYS A 279 13.08 -3.39 -21.49
CA CYS A 279 13.40 -3.05 -22.88
C CYS A 279 13.00 -1.62 -23.23
N PHE A 280 11.85 -1.15 -22.75
CA PHE A 280 11.41 0.23 -22.99
C PHE A 280 12.39 1.25 -22.40
N LEU A 281 12.84 1.04 -21.14
CA LEU A 281 13.83 1.90 -20.49
C LEU A 281 15.19 1.90 -21.21
N ARG A 282 15.58 0.77 -21.81
CA ARG A 282 16.79 0.66 -22.64
C ARG A 282 16.66 1.27 -24.03
N GLY A 283 15.47 1.77 -24.39
CA GLY A 283 15.20 2.35 -25.70
C GLY A 283 14.84 1.32 -26.79
N GLU A 284 14.78 0.04 -26.45
CA GLU A 284 14.48 -1.09 -27.34
C GLU A 284 12.96 -1.23 -27.57
N ASN A 285 12.33 -0.21 -28.16
CA ASN A 285 10.87 -0.08 -28.20
C ASN A 285 10.18 -1.24 -28.93
N ASP A 286 10.74 -1.75 -30.03
CA ASP A 286 10.14 -2.85 -30.79
C ASP A 286 10.08 -4.14 -29.96
N GLN A 287 11.15 -4.42 -29.21
CA GLN A 287 11.22 -5.57 -28.33
C GLN A 287 10.27 -5.41 -27.13
N ALA A 288 10.17 -4.19 -26.57
CA ALA A 288 9.20 -3.88 -25.53
C ALA A 288 7.76 -4.15 -25.99
N LEU A 289 7.38 -3.66 -27.17
CA LEU A 289 6.06 -3.88 -27.76
C LEU A 289 5.75 -5.36 -27.98
N LYS A 290 6.75 -6.17 -28.38
CA LYS A 290 6.60 -7.62 -28.53
C LYS A 290 6.27 -8.27 -27.18
N TYR A 291 7.09 -8.02 -26.15
CA TYR A 291 6.88 -8.56 -24.81
C TYR A 291 5.50 -8.19 -24.24
N TYR A 292 5.10 -6.92 -24.33
CA TYR A 292 3.78 -6.49 -23.86
C TYR A 292 2.62 -7.12 -24.63
N THR A 293 2.74 -7.22 -25.95
CA THR A 293 1.70 -7.83 -26.78
C THR A 293 1.51 -9.30 -26.42
N ASP A 294 2.61 -10.03 -26.20
CA ASP A 294 2.56 -11.44 -25.84
C ASP A 294 2.06 -11.65 -24.41
N ALA A 295 2.49 -10.81 -23.46
CA ALA A 295 1.96 -10.78 -22.10
C ALA A 295 0.44 -10.55 -22.08
N LEU A 296 -0.07 -9.60 -22.88
CA LEU A 296 -1.50 -9.29 -22.92
C LEU A 296 -2.31 -10.43 -23.57
N LYS A 297 -1.76 -11.11 -24.59
CA LYS A 297 -2.37 -12.33 -25.16
C LYS A 297 -2.45 -13.43 -24.11
N ALA A 298 -1.37 -13.67 -23.37
CA ALA A 298 -1.34 -14.67 -22.31
C ALA A 298 -2.36 -14.35 -21.21
N LEU A 299 -2.45 -13.09 -20.78
CA LEU A 299 -3.43 -12.63 -19.79
C LEU A 299 -4.88 -12.85 -20.26
N LYS A 300 -5.19 -12.51 -21.52
CA LYS A 300 -6.51 -12.77 -22.13
C LYS A 300 -6.85 -14.25 -22.18
N LYS A 301 -5.86 -15.10 -22.52
CA LYS A 301 -6.02 -16.56 -22.56
C LYS A 301 -6.25 -17.15 -21.17
N ALA A 302 -5.47 -16.75 -20.18
CA ALA A 302 -5.56 -17.26 -18.81
C ALA A 302 -6.87 -16.87 -18.12
N THR A 303 -7.34 -15.63 -18.35
CA THR A 303 -8.57 -15.13 -17.71
C THR A 303 -9.85 -15.42 -18.50
N GLY A 304 -9.72 -15.77 -19.79
CA GLY A 304 -10.85 -15.87 -20.73
C GLY A 304 -11.53 -14.53 -21.03
N LYS A 305 -11.04 -13.41 -20.48
CA LYS A 305 -11.64 -12.08 -20.63
C LYS A 305 -11.06 -11.38 -21.85
N ARG A 306 -11.92 -10.90 -22.75
CA ARG A 306 -11.50 -10.12 -23.93
C ARG A 306 -11.15 -8.67 -23.59
N GLN A 307 -11.88 -8.08 -22.64
CA GLN A 307 -11.74 -6.70 -22.18
C GLN A 307 -10.97 -6.68 -20.85
N ILE A 308 -9.67 -6.96 -20.92
CA ILE A 308 -8.76 -6.97 -19.78
C ILE A 308 -7.44 -6.29 -20.16
N TYR A 309 -6.80 -5.68 -19.17
CA TYR A 309 -5.49 -5.06 -19.27
C TYR A 309 -4.70 -5.29 -17.98
N PHE A 310 -3.43 -4.92 -17.97
CA PHE A 310 -2.54 -5.08 -16.82
C PHE A 310 -2.99 -4.24 -15.62
N ASN A 311 -2.79 -4.79 -14.41
CA ASN A 311 -3.11 -4.15 -13.13
C ASN A 311 -1.83 -3.75 -12.34
N THR A 312 -0.69 -3.64 -13.02
CA THR A 312 0.62 -3.32 -12.43
C THR A 312 1.18 -2.02 -13.01
N ILE A 313 2.24 -1.48 -12.39
CA ILE A 313 2.93 -0.27 -12.88
C ILE A 313 3.45 -0.48 -14.31
N GLY A 314 3.92 -1.69 -14.63
CA GLY A 314 4.41 -2.05 -15.96
C GLY A 314 3.41 -1.83 -17.09
N GLY A 315 2.09 -1.82 -16.80
CA GLY A 315 1.07 -1.47 -17.78
C GLY A 315 1.18 -0.02 -18.28
N LEU A 316 1.61 0.92 -17.45
CA LEU A 316 1.81 2.32 -17.86
C LEU A 316 2.87 2.42 -18.94
N PHE A 317 3.96 1.65 -18.81
CA PHE A 317 5.07 1.65 -19.76
C PHE A 317 4.70 1.03 -21.10
N PHE A 318 3.72 0.12 -21.14
CA PHE A 318 3.17 -0.32 -22.42
C PHE A 318 2.42 0.81 -23.15
N ILE A 319 1.63 1.61 -22.42
CA ILE A 319 1.01 2.81 -23.00
C ILE A 319 2.06 3.78 -23.53
N LEU A 320 3.16 4.00 -22.78
CA LEU A 320 4.26 4.85 -23.23
C LEU A 320 4.97 4.29 -24.47
N ALA A 321 5.18 2.97 -24.56
CA ALA A 321 5.78 2.32 -25.73
C ALA A 321 4.92 2.48 -26.99
N LEU A 322 3.59 2.34 -26.85
CA LEU A 322 2.63 2.57 -27.93
C LEU A 322 2.56 4.06 -28.35
N LEU A 323 2.64 4.96 -27.37
CA LEU A 323 2.69 6.41 -27.63
C LEU A 323 3.98 6.79 -28.37
N LYS A 324 5.12 6.19 -28.01
CA LYS A 324 6.42 6.40 -28.64
C LYS A 324 6.47 5.89 -30.09
N ASP A 325 5.79 4.79 -30.41
CA ASP A 325 5.61 4.32 -31.79
C ASP A 325 4.87 5.37 -32.64
N GLY A 326 3.82 5.97 -32.08
CA GLY A 326 3.14 7.13 -32.67
C GLY A 326 2.31 6.84 -33.92
N SER A 327 2.28 5.60 -34.44
CA SER A 327 1.40 5.27 -35.56
C SER A 327 -0.08 5.35 -35.14
N ALA A 328 -0.94 5.75 -36.07
CA ALA A 328 -2.37 5.91 -35.79
C ALA A 328 -3.06 4.60 -35.33
N GLN A 329 -2.47 3.44 -35.64
CA GLN A 329 -2.94 2.15 -35.14
C GLN A 329 -2.54 1.95 -33.67
N ARG A 330 -1.28 2.17 -33.31
CA ARG A 330 -0.79 2.00 -31.94
C ARG A 330 -1.36 3.04 -30.98
N LEU A 331 -1.56 4.27 -31.44
CA LEU A 331 -2.23 5.31 -30.66
C LEU A 331 -3.69 4.96 -30.32
N ARG A 332 -4.42 4.36 -31.27
CA ARG A 332 -5.79 3.86 -31.02
C ARG A 332 -5.79 2.69 -30.03
N GLU A 333 -4.86 1.75 -30.20
CA GLU A 333 -4.68 0.64 -29.26
C GLU A 333 -4.39 1.14 -27.83
N ALA A 334 -3.49 2.11 -27.68
CA ALA A 334 -3.20 2.73 -26.39
C ALA A 334 -4.42 3.44 -25.79
N GLU A 335 -5.20 4.16 -26.60
CA GLU A 335 -6.40 4.85 -26.13
C GLU A 335 -7.45 3.88 -25.61
N GLU A 336 -7.66 2.76 -26.31
CA GLU A 336 -8.58 1.70 -25.90
C GLU A 336 -8.18 1.10 -24.55
N TYR A 337 -6.90 0.77 -24.37
CA TYR A 337 -6.39 0.23 -23.11
C TYR A 337 -6.46 1.24 -21.97
N ALA A 338 -6.07 2.49 -22.21
CA ALA A 338 -6.16 3.55 -21.21
C ALA A 338 -7.62 3.82 -20.81
N ASN A 339 -8.54 3.81 -21.77
CA ASN A 339 -9.97 3.97 -21.51
C ASN A 339 -10.57 2.79 -20.73
N LEU A 340 -10.08 1.56 -20.93
CA LEU A 340 -10.50 0.40 -20.14
C LEU A 340 -10.24 0.61 -18.64
N ILE A 341 -9.03 1.05 -18.29
CA ILE A 341 -8.65 1.27 -16.89
C ILE A 341 -9.24 2.56 -16.32
N ALA A 342 -9.30 3.64 -17.10
CA ALA A 342 -9.89 4.91 -16.67
C ALA A 342 -11.37 4.80 -16.26
N ARG A 343 -12.10 3.81 -16.78
CA ARG A 343 -13.50 3.53 -16.41
C ARG A 343 -13.64 2.73 -15.11
N GLN A 344 -12.55 2.16 -14.60
CA GLN A 344 -12.54 1.38 -13.36
C GLN A 344 -12.28 2.32 -12.18
N SER A 345 -13.34 2.82 -11.55
CA SER A 345 -13.25 3.77 -10.41
C SER A 345 -12.44 3.23 -9.23
N GLU A 346 -12.31 1.90 -9.10
CA GLU A 346 -11.57 1.23 -8.03
C GLU A 346 -10.11 0.95 -8.37
N HIS A 347 -9.70 1.12 -9.63
CA HIS A 347 -8.32 0.89 -10.02
C HIS A 347 -7.44 2.05 -9.54
N TRP A 348 -6.39 1.76 -8.78
CA TRP A 348 -5.53 2.77 -8.14
C TRP A 348 -4.76 3.67 -9.13
N LEU A 349 -4.47 3.18 -10.34
CA LEU A 349 -3.93 3.97 -11.46
C LEU A 349 -4.98 4.69 -12.33
N ASN A 350 -6.28 4.64 -12.02
CA ASN A 350 -7.33 5.11 -12.94
C ASN A 350 -7.13 6.56 -13.44
N PHE A 351 -6.67 7.45 -12.57
CA PHE A 351 -6.48 8.86 -12.86
C PHE A 351 -5.33 9.06 -13.83
N ILE A 352 -4.25 8.28 -13.67
CA ILE A 352 -3.12 8.29 -14.58
C ILE A 352 -3.56 7.84 -15.98
N TYR A 353 -4.28 6.73 -16.07
CA TYR A 353 -4.81 6.26 -17.36
C TYR A 353 -5.83 7.24 -17.96
N ALA A 354 -6.65 7.91 -17.16
CA ALA A 354 -7.56 8.94 -17.65
C ALA A 354 -6.80 10.13 -18.27
N ARG A 355 -5.66 10.52 -17.69
CA ARG A 355 -4.78 11.56 -18.24
C ARG A 355 -4.11 11.13 -19.53
N LEU A 356 -3.53 9.93 -19.54
CA LEU A 356 -2.87 9.37 -20.73
C LEU A 356 -3.86 9.21 -21.89
N LYS A 357 -5.09 8.75 -21.60
CA LYS A 357 -6.18 8.70 -22.58
C LYS A 357 -6.43 10.07 -23.22
N MET A 358 -6.54 11.14 -22.44
CA MET A 358 -6.75 12.49 -23.00
C MET A 358 -5.60 12.91 -23.92
N VAL A 359 -4.34 12.65 -23.52
CA VAL A 359 -3.16 12.91 -24.36
C VAL A 359 -3.25 12.14 -25.68
N LEU A 360 -3.57 10.84 -25.62
CA LEU A 360 -3.73 9.99 -26.80
C LEU A 360 -4.83 10.50 -27.74
N GLN A 361 -5.95 10.98 -27.19
CA GLN A 361 -7.04 11.57 -27.97
C GLN A 361 -6.60 12.85 -28.70
N VAL A 362 -5.77 13.70 -28.06
CA VAL A 362 -5.17 14.87 -28.73
C VAL A 362 -4.27 14.42 -29.89
N HIS A 363 -3.42 13.41 -29.68
CA HIS A 363 -2.56 12.86 -30.76
C HIS A 363 -3.36 12.24 -31.90
N LEU A 364 -4.57 11.74 -31.63
CA LEU A 364 -5.52 11.23 -32.63
C LEU A 364 -6.37 12.33 -33.29
N GLY A 365 -6.17 13.60 -32.92
CA GLY A 365 -6.80 14.77 -33.57
C GLY A 365 -7.95 15.41 -32.78
N ASP A 366 -8.32 14.90 -31.61
CA ASP A 366 -9.30 15.56 -30.73
C ASP A 366 -8.63 16.64 -29.87
N ILE A 367 -8.41 17.79 -30.48
CA ILE A 367 -7.74 18.95 -29.85
C ILE A 367 -8.55 19.47 -28.64
N THR A 368 -9.85 19.19 -28.55
CA THR A 368 -10.68 19.66 -27.43
C THR A 368 -10.23 19.09 -26.08
N GLN A 369 -9.62 17.90 -26.09
CA GLN A 369 -9.10 17.25 -24.88
C GLN A 369 -7.91 18.00 -24.27
N LYS A 370 -7.17 18.78 -25.09
CA LYS A 370 -5.99 19.52 -24.65
C LYS A 370 -6.30 20.43 -23.46
N GLN A 371 -7.40 21.18 -23.53
CA GLN A 371 -7.76 22.13 -22.48
C GLN A 371 -8.04 21.43 -21.14
N PHE A 372 -8.59 20.21 -21.15
CA PHE A 372 -8.84 19.44 -19.93
C PHE A 372 -7.54 18.97 -19.27
N VAL A 373 -6.53 18.56 -20.06
CA VAL A 373 -5.20 18.23 -19.53
C VAL A 373 -4.54 19.48 -18.95
N VAL A 374 -4.55 20.60 -19.69
CA VAL A 374 -3.86 21.82 -19.28
C VAL A 374 -4.48 22.48 -18.05
N SER A 375 -5.82 22.52 -17.95
CA SER A 375 -6.51 23.23 -16.85
C SER A 375 -6.58 22.45 -15.54
N SER A 376 -6.31 21.15 -15.58
CA SER A 376 -6.55 20.30 -14.42
C SER A 376 -5.53 20.44 -13.31
N HIS A 377 -5.99 20.28 -12.07
CA HIS A 377 -5.13 20.14 -10.89
C HIS A 377 -4.25 18.89 -10.99
N ILE A 378 -3.00 19.04 -10.55
CA ILE A 378 -2.07 17.93 -10.37
C ILE A 378 -1.74 17.88 -8.89
N SER A 379 -2.16 16.80 -8.25
CA SER A 379 -1.97 16.59 -6.83
C SER A 379 -0.49 16.36 -6.49
N SER A 380 -0.09 16.87 -5.33
CA SER A 380 1.20 16.53 -4.71
C SER A 380 1.24 15.08 -4.23
N VAL A 381 2.43 14.60 -3.87
CA VAL A 381 2.61 13.25 -3.31
C VAL A 381 1.89 13.12 -1.97
N GLU A 382 1.81 14.21 -1.20
CA GLU A 382 1.09 14.28 0.06
C GLU A 382 -0.42 14.15 -0.14
N GLU A 383 -0.96 14.80 -1.19
CA GLU A 383 -2.39 14.72 -1.54
C GLU A 383 -2.76 13.36 -2.13
N GLU A 384 -1.94 12.83 -3.04
CA GLU A 384 -2.22 11.59 -3.78
C GLU A 384 -1.02 10.64 -3.78
N ASN A 385 -0.35 10.42 -4.91
CA ASN A 385 0.80 9.51 -4.99
C ASN A 385 1.85 10.00 -6.00
N SER A 386 3.08 9.52 -5.82
CA SER A 386 4.26 9.88 -6.60
C SER A 386 4.11 9.64 -8.10
N LEU A 387 3.60 8.46 -8.49
CA LEU A 387 3.38 8.10 -9.88
C LEU A 387 2.36 9.05 -10.54
N GLN A 388 1.25 9.34 -9.85
CA GLN A 388 0.26 10.28 -10.35
C GLN A 388 0.85 11.67 -10.53
N THR A 389 1.60 12.17 -9.55
CA THR A 389 2.29 13.46 -9.66
C THR A 389 3.21 13.49 -10.89
N LEU A 390 4.07 12.48 -11.08
CA LEU A 390 5.01 12.42 -12.21
C LEU A 390 4.30 12.30 -13.55
N PHE A 391 3.43 11.29 -13.74
CA PHE A 391 2.80 11.03 -15.03
C PHE A 391 1.83 12.15 -15.45
N CYS A 392 1.12 12.76 -14.52
CA CYS A 392 0.28 13.92 -14.83
C CYS A 392 1.13 15.14 -15.21
N SER A 393 2.29 15.31 -14.58
CA SER A 393 3.25 16.37 -14.92
C SER A 393 3.83 16.17 -16.32
N LEU A 394 4.18 14.94 -16.70
CA LEU A 394 4.58 14.59 -18.07
C LEU A 394 3.46 14.89 -19.08
N CYS A 395 2.22 14.50 -18.78
CA CYS A 395 1.07 14.81 -19.63
C CYS A 395 0.88 16.33 -19.84
N LEU A 396 1.01 17.13 -18.77
CA LEU A 396 0.92 18.59 -18.88
C LEU A 396 2.07 19.15 -19.75
N TYR A 397 3.30 18.68 -19.52
CA TYR A 397 4.46 19.12 -20.29
C TYR A 397 4.32 18.80 -21.79
N TRP A 398 3.86 17.60 -22.15
CA TRP A 398 3.63 17.22 -23.55
C TRP A 398 2.54 18.05 -24.23
N MET A 399 1.51 18.49 -23.48
CA MET A 399 0.41 19.27 -24.04
C MET A 399 0.69 20.77 -24.09
N ASP A 400 1.33 21.33 -23.07
CA ASP A 400 1.62 22.76 -22.94
C ASP A 400 2.84 23.03 -22.06
N ALA A 401 4.00 23.12 -22.70
CA ALA A 401 5.28 23.38 -22.03
C ALA A 401 5.31 24.73 -21.29
N ASP A 402 4.57 25.75 -21.73
CA ASP A 402 4.60 27.07 -21.10
C ASP A 402 3.77 27.09 -19.80
N SER A 403 2.62 26.42 -19.79
CA SER A 403 1.88 26.17 -18.55
C SER A 403 2.66 25.27 -17.60
N ALA A 404 3.34 24.25 -18.13
CA ALA A 404 4.19 23.35 -17.35
C ALA A 404 5.31 24.11 -16.63
N LYS A 405 6.05 24.99 -17.32
CA LYS A 405 7.13 25.81 -16.75
C LYS A 405 6.68 26.65 -15.56
N LYS A 406 5.44 27.16 -15.60
CA LYS A 406 4.88 28.01 -14.54
C LYS A 406 4.43 27.21 -13.32
N ARG A 407 3.88 26.00 -13.53
CA ARG A 407 3.14 25.26 -12.50
C ARG A 407 3.92 24.13 -11.85
N LEU A 408 4.70 23.40 -12.64
CA LEU A 408 5.31 22.15 -12.20
C LEU A 408 6.53 22.31 -11.27
N PRO A 409 7.38 23.35 -11.35
CA PRO A 409 8.61 23.32 -10.56
C PRO A 409 8.43 23.27 -9.04
N ASN A 410 7.37 23.88 -8.49
CA ASN A 410 7.07 23.83 -7.06
C ASN A 410 6.55 22.45 -6.62
N LEU A 411 6.03 21.66 -7.57
CA LEU A 411 5.50 20.33 -7.35
C LEU A 411 6.58 19.25 -7.52
N LEU A 412 7.42 19.40 -8.54
CA LEU A 412 8.45 18.44 -8.90
C LEU A 412 9.68 18.53 -7.99
N GLU A 413 10.01 19.70 -7.45
CA GLU A 413 11.17 19.85 -6.56
C GLU A 413 11.02 19.03 -5.26
N PRO A 414 9.88 19.07 -4.53
CA PRO A 414 9.64 18.14 -3.42
C PRO A 414 9.63 16.67 -3.84
N LEU A 415 9.05 16.36 -5.01
CA LEU A 415 9.00 14.99 -5.54
C LEU A 415 10.42 14.44 -5.74
N TYR A 416 11.29 15.18 -6.44
CA TYR A 416 12.69 14.81 -6.68
C TYR A 416 13.43 14.50 -5.37
N ARG A 417 13.38 15.42 -4.41
CA ARG A 417 14.07 15.24 -3.12
C ARG A 417 13.59 14.02 -2.35
N ARG A 418 12.27 13.77 -2.34
CA ARG A 418 11.68 12.60 -1.67
C ARG A 418 12.02 11.30 -2.39
N SER A 419 12.05 11.30 -3.73
CA SER A 419 12.44 10.13 -4.51
C SER A 419 13.89 9.73 -4.24
N LEU A 420 14.80 10.70 -4.17
CA LEU A 420 16.19 10.46 -3.76
C LEU A 420 16.28 9.92 -2.33
N ALA A 421 15.63 10.57 -1.37
CA ALA A 421 15.69 10.18 0.04
C ALA A 421 15.11 8.79 0.32
N SER A 422 14.16 8.33 -0.51
CA SER A 422 13.52 7.01 -0.39
C SER A 422 14.15 5.93 -1.29
N GLY A 423 15.24 6.25 -2.01
CA GLY A 423 15.95 5.30 -2.88
C GLY A 423 15.26 4.98 -4.21
N HIS A 424 14.15 5.64 -4.56
CA HIS A 424 13.44 5.46 -5.83
C HIS A 424 14.11 6.29 -6.94
N HIS A 425 15.35 5.93 -7.30
CA HIS A 425 16.18 6.76 -8.18
C HIS A 425 15.62 6.92 -9.59
N TRP A 426 14.89 5.95 -10.14
CA TRP A 426 14.25 6.15 -11.45
C TRP A 426 13.28 7.33 -11.42
N LEU A 427 12.42 7.40 -10.40
CA LEU A 427 11.52 8.55 -10.20
C LEU A 427 12.29 9.86 -10.02
N ALA A 428 13.42 9.83 -9.31
CA ALA A 428 14.26 11.00 -9.13
C ALA A 428 14.85 11.48 -10.46
N MET A 429 15.41 10.57 -11.27
CA MET A 429 15.99 10.89 -12.58
C MET A 429 14.96 11.48 -13.54
N GLU A 430 13.79 10.85 -13.70
CA GLU A 430 12.73 11.35 -14.58
C GLU A 430 12.20 12.72 -14.11
N THR A 431 12.12 12.92 -12.79
CA THR A 431 11.71 14.20 -12.22
C THR A 431 12.77 15.28 -12.47
N ALA A 432 14.05 14.95 -12.33
CA ALA A 432 15.17 15.86 -12.58
C ALA A 432 15.26 16.25 -14.06
N GLU A 433 15.11 15.30 -14.98
CA GLU A 433 15.08 15.53 -16.42
C GLU A 433 13.89 16.43 -16.83
N LEU A 434 12.73 16.24 -16.20
CA LEU A 434 11.62 17.16 -16.44
C LEU A 434 11.92 18.55 -15.87
N LEU A 435 12.50 18.65 -14.67
CA LEU A 435 12.88 19.93 -14.06
C LEU A 435 13.91 20.69 -14.91
N SER A 436 14.93 20.03 -15.47
CA SER A 436 15.98 20.66 -16.30
C SER A 436 15.37 21.33 -17.54
N ARG A 437 14.41 20.66 -18.20
CA ARG A 437 13.68 21.20 -19.36
C ARG A 437 12.78 22.39 -19.00
N LEU A 438 12.25 22.41 -17.79
CA LEU A 438 11.38 23.50 -17.31
C LEU A 438 12.17 24.69 -16.76
N LYS A 439 13.38 24.46 -16.24
CA LYS A 439 14.30 25.45 -15.69
C LYS A 439 15.72 25.28 -16.28
N PRO A 440 15.96 25.74 -17.52
CA PRO A 440 17.26 25.59 -18.20
C PRO A 440 18.45 26.30 -17.53
N SER A 441 18.23 27.01 -16.42
CA SER A 441 19.22 27.81 -15.69
C SER A 441 19.46 27.29 -14.25
N SER A 442 19.09 26.05 -13.96
CA SER A 442 19.26 25.44 -12.63
C SER A 442 20.16 24.21 -12.67
N ASN A 443 20.92 23.97 -11.60
CA ASN A 443 22.02 23.01 -11.49
C ASN A 443 21.61 21.52 -11.51
N TYR A 444 20.55 21.12 -12.21
CA TYR A 444 20.14 19.71 -12.27
C TYR A 444 20.92 18.87 -13.31
N ASP A 445 21.77 19.50 -14.14
CA ASP A 445 22.59 18.84 -15.16
C ASP A 445 23.79 18.01 -14.61
N GLN A 446 23.85 17.72 -13.31
CA GLN A 446 25.04 17.12 -12.67
C GLN A 446 24.87 15.74 -12.01
N HIS A 447 23.72 15.06 -12.12
CA HIS A 447 23.54 13.73 -11.51
C HIS A 447 22.88 12.72 -12.43
#